data_AF-A0A8H6RTN8-F1
#
_entry.id   AF-A0A8H6RTN8-F1
#
_cell.length_a   1.000
_cell.length_b   1.000
_cell.length_c   1.000
_cell.angle_alpha   90.00
_cell.angle_beta   90.00
_cell.angle_gamma   90.00
#
_symmetry.space_group_name_H-M   'P 1'
#
loop_
_entity.id
_entity.type
_entity.pdbx_description
1 polymer ?
#
loop_
_entity_poly.entity_id
_entity_poly.type
_entity_poly.pdbx_seq_one_letter_code
_entity_poly.pdbx_strand_id
1 'polypeptide(L)'
;MVHHEILETPCIKAAQGVWTAYGEAIIDAPAEKVYAAVRDLQSYSKWNEYTPTINTPSGSNNISVDDMVTLYYRPGTSGSLMAVPCRVMAISDEDLSICWRGCPTGVPEWALLPEKVQKVTRRGDSQCLYQIYETQMGPMAYIVKYFLGQKQKLMNEGIAKALKSYVEGGQGAVADGA
;
A
#
# COMPACT_ATOMS: atom_id res chain seq x y z
N MET A 1 -15.69 10.35 2.00
CA MET A 1 -15.63 10.80 0.60
C MET A 1 -15.42 9.55 -0.25
N VAL A 2 -16.29 9.25 -1.22
CA VAL A 2 -16.08 8.11 -2.13
C VAL A 2 -15.28 8.63 -3.31
N HIS A 3 -14.01 8.26 -3.44
CA HIS A 3 -13.24 8.55 -4.65
C HIS A 3 -13.88 7.79 -5.82
N HIS A 4 -14.61 8.51 -6.67
CA HIS A 4 -15.18 7.98 -7.91
C HIS A 4 -14.19 8.03 -9.08
N GLU A 5 -13.00 8.58 -8.84
CA GLU A 5 -11.96 8.78 -9.84
C GLU A 5 -10.99 7.59 -9.87
N ILE A 6 -10.58 7.22 -11.09
CA ILE A 6 -9.46 6.30 -11.32
C ILE A 6 -8.18 7.09 -11.07
N LEU A 7 -7.40 6.67 -10.09
CA LEU A 7 -6.13 7.31 -9.77
C LEU A 7 -5.01 6.78 -10.65
N GLU A 8 -4.19 7.69 -11.18
CA GLU A 8 -3.03 7.30 -11.96
C GLU A 8 -1.98 6.61 -11.09
N THR A 9 -1.30 5.64 -11.69
CA THR A 9 -0.11 5.00 -11.14
C THR A 9 1.05 5.21 -12.13
N PRO A 10 2.29 4.81 -11.80
CA PRO A 10 3.42 4.99 -12.72
C PRO A 10 3.17 4.45 -14.13
N CYS A 11 2.39 3.37 -14.29
CA CYS A 11 2.14 2.79 -15.61
C CYS A 11 0.67 2.65 -16.01
N ILE A 12 -0.29 2.91 -15.12
CA ILE A 12 -1.71 2.95 -15.48
C ILE A 12 -2.17 4.41 -15.46
N LYS A 13 -2.44 4.95 -16.65
CA LYS A 13 -3.08 6.27 -16.78
C LYS A 13 -4.56 6.19 -16.45
N ALA A 14 -5.16 7.32 -16.06
CA ALA A 14 -6.56 7.35 -15.65
C ALA A 14 -7.51 6.80 -16.73
N ALA A 15 -7.21 7.08 -18.01
CA ALA A 15 -7.97 6.60 -19.15
C ALA A 15 -7.84 5.08 -19.41
N GLN A 16 -6.83 4.42 -18.83
CA GLN A 16 -6.57 2.98 -18.99
C GLN A 16 -7.09 2.16 -17.81
N GLY A 17 -7.17 2.75 -16.62
CA GLY A 17 -7.66 2.07 -15.44
C GLY A 17 -9.16 1.75 -15.53
N VAL A 18 -9.57 0.65 -14.92
CA VAL A 18 -10.98 0.23 -14.85
C VAL A 18 -11.62 0.72 -13.55
N TRP A 19 -10.84 0.73 -12.48
CA TRP A 19 -11.24 1.20 -11.16
C TRP A 19 -10.04 1.32 -10.23
N THR A 20 -10.26 1.98 -9.09
CA THR A 20 -9.27 2.15 -8.02
C THR A 20 -9.89 1.79 -6.67
N ALA A 21 -9.21 0.94 -5.89
CA ALA A 21 -9.48 0.75 -4.47
C ALA A 21 -8.67 1.78 -3.68
N TYR A 22 -9.31 2.62 -2.88
CA TYR A 22 -8.65 3.72 -2.16
C TYR A 22 -8.84 3.62 -0.65
N GLY A 23 -7.80 4.00 0.10
CA GLY A 23 -7.84 4.24 1.53
C GLY A 23 -6.89 5.38 1.91
N GLU A 24 -7.21 6.10 2.98
CA GLU A 24 -6.40 7.20 3.47
C GLU A 24 -6.51 7.37 4.99
N ALA A 25 -5.53 8.08 5.56
CA ALA A 25 -5.59 8.55 6.93
C ALA A 25 -4.79 9.85 7.07
N ILE A 26 -5.36 10.82 7.80
CA ILE A 26 -4.59 11.94 8.33
C ILE A 26 -3.90 11.44 9.60
N ILE A 27 -2.58 11.57 9.66
CA ILE A 27 -1.75 11.06 10.75
C ILE A 27 -1.05 12.24 11.41
N ASP A 28 -1.17 12.33 12.74
CA ASP A 28 -0.58 13.37 13.58
C ASP A 28 0.87 12.99 13.92
N ALA A 29 1.69 12.92 12.87
CA ALA A 29 3.13 12.69 12.93
C ALA A 29 3.83 13.30 11.71
N PRO A 30 5.15 13.60 11.80
CA PRO A 30 5.96 13.99 10.66
C PRO A 30 5.90 12.96 9.53
N ALA A 31 5.86 13.43 8.28
CA ALA A 31 5.68 12.59 7.09
C ALA A 31 6.81 11.55 6.93
N GLU A 32 8.04 11.93 7.28
CA GLU A 32 9.23 11.09 7.23
C GLU A 32 9.13 9.93 8.21
N LYS A 33 8.56 10.17 9.41
CA LYS A 33 8.33 9.11 10.41
C LYS A 33 7.31 8.08 9.88
N VAL A 34 6.22 8.56 9.28
CA VAL A 34 5.20 7.70 8.68
C VAL A 34 5.77 6.91 7.51
N TYR A 35 6.50 7.57 6.62
CA TYR A 35 7.11 6.90 5.46
C TYR A 35 8.19 5.89 5.86
N ALA A 36 8.97 6.15 6.91
CA ALA A 36 9.91 5.19 7.46
C ALA A 36 9.20 3.90 7.92
N ALA A 37 8.02 3.99 8.53
CA ALA A 37 7.21 2.83 8.89
C ALA A 37 6.66 2.06 7.67
N VAL A 38 6.36 2.77 6.57
CA VAL A 38 5.99 2.17 5.27
C VAL A 38 7.18 1.46 4.62
N ARG A 39 8.41 2.00 4.78
CA ARG A 39 9.65 1.43 4.22
C ARG A 39 10.26 0.33 5.10
N ASP A 40 9.81 0.17 6.34
CA ASP A 40 10.22 -0.95 7.21
C ASP A 40 9.46 -2.25 6.87
N LEU A 41 9.80 -2.81 5.70
CA LEU A 41 9.21 -4.03 5.15
C LEU A 41 9.40 -5.26 6.06
N GLN A 42 10.50 -5.32 6.83
CA GLN A 42 10.76 -6.42 7.76
C GLN A 42 9.88 -6.36 9.02
N SER A 43 9.47 -5.16 9.44
CA SER A 43 8.55 -4.97 10.58
C SER A 43 7.10 -4.73 10.16
N TYR A 44 6.75 -4.91 8.89
CA TYR A 44 5.45 -4.55 8.34
C TYR A 44 4.28 -5.22 9.09
N SER A 45 4.50 -6.44 9.60
CA SER A 45 3.55 -7.21 10.43
C SER A 45 3.15 -6.52 11.73
N LYS A 46 3.97 -5.60 12.26
CA LYS A 46 3.69 -4.91 13.54
C LYS A 46 2.46 -4.01 13.45
N TRP A 47 2.10 -3.57 12.25
CA TRP A 47 1.00 -2.64 12.03
C TRP A 47 0.07 -3.04 10.90
N ASN A 48 0.52 -3.85 9.93
CA ASN A 48 -0.29 -4.22 8.78
C ASN A 48 -0.76 -5.68 8.82
N GLU A 49 -1.89 -5.92 9.49
CA GLU A 49 -2.48 -7.26 9.57
C GLU A 49 -2.97 -7.80 8.22
N TYR A 50 -3.23 -6.90 7.26
CA TYR A 50 -3.69 -7.26 5.91
C TYR A 50 -2.54 -7.67 4.98
N THR A 51 -1.33 -7.20 5.24
CA THR A 51 -0.11 -7.55 4.50
C THR A 51 1.00 -7.95 5.49
N PRO A 52 0.80 -9.01 6.29
CA PRO A 52 1.68 -9.29 7.43
C PRO A 52 3.08 -9.74 7.03
N THR A 53 3.35 -10.03 5.75
CA THR A 53 4.70 -10.44 5.33
C THR A 53 4.99 -9.88 3.95
N ILE A 54 6.21 -9.37 3.79
CA ILE A 54 6.77 -8.94 2.51
C ILE A 54 8.14 -9.62 2.39
N ASN A 55 8.25 -10.58 1.47
CA ASN A 55 9.53 -11.19 1.17
C ASN A 55 10.24 -10.35 0.12
N THR A 56 11.45 -9.92 0.44
CA THR A 56 12.34 -9.19 -0.48
C THR A 56 13.47 -10.10 -0.95
N PRO A 57 14.11 -9.81 -2.10
CA PRO A 57 15.20 -10.65 -2.62
C PRO A 57 16.34 -10.86 -1.62
N SER A 58 16.65 -9.83 -0.83
CA SER A 58 17.75 -9.82 0.14
C SER A 58 17.33 -10.17 1.57
N GLY A 59 16.03 -10.36 1.84
CA GLY A 59 15.51 -10.49 3.20
C GLY A 59 15.69 -9.22 4.05
N SER A 60 15.84 -8.05 3.42
CA SER A 60 16.03 -6.77 4.07
C SER A 60 15.07 -5.69 3.55
N ASN A 61 15.10 -4.49 4.13
CA ASN A 61 14.34 -3.32 3.63
C ASN A 61 14.96 -2.69 2.37
N ASN A 62 16.17 -3.12 1.99
CA ASN A 62 16.89 -2.62 0.82
C ASN A 62 16.35 -3.31 -0.43
N ILE A 63 15.44 -2.62 -1.10
CA ILE A 63 14.87 -2.98 -2.41
C ILE A 63 15.11 -1.85 -3.39
N SER A 64 15.29 -2.20 -4.65
CA SER A 64 15.45 -1.29 -5.79
C SER A 64 14.25 -1.38 -6.72
N VAL A 65 14.11 -0.39 -7.61
CA VAL A 65 13.20 -0.50 -8.76
C VAL A 65 13.56 -1.77 -9.54
N ASP A 66 12.54 -2.44 -10.09
CA ASP A 66 12.59 -3.73 -10.78
C ASP A 66 12.83 -4.98 -9.93
N ASP A 67 13.11 -4.84 -8.63
CA ASP A 67 13.15 -6.00 -7.74
C ASP A 67 11.80 -6.72 -7.70
N MET A 68 11.85 -8.05 -7.66
CA MET A 68 10.69 -8.90 -7.41
C MET A 68 10.54 -9.14 -5.92
N VAL A 69 9.42 -8.70 -5.34
CA VAL A 69 9.03 -8.94 -3.96
C VAL A 69 7.77 -9.80 -3.91
N THR A 70 7.51 -10.47 -2.80
CA THR A 70 6.24 -11.20 -2.61
C THR A 70 5.48 -10.60 -1.44
N LEU A 71 4.31 -10.03 -1.73
CA LEU A 71 3.40 -9.52 -0.71
C LEU A 71 2.46 -10.65 -0.31
N TYR A 72 2.37 -10.94 0.98
CA TYR A 72 1.45 -11.93 1.52
C TYR A 72 0.23 -11.21 2.08
N TYR A 73 -0.88 -11.27 1.36
CA TYR A 73 -2.14 -10.66 1.78
C TYR A 73 -2.94 -11.61 2.65
N ARG A 74 -3.62 -11.07 3.66
CA ARG A 74 -4.61 -11.79 4.46
C ARG A 74 -6.00 -11.19 4.24
N PRO A 75 -6.87 -11.83 3.43
CA PRO A 75 -8.24 -11.37 3.25
C PRO A 75 -9.08 -11.71 4.50
N GLY A 76 -8.96 -10.89 5.55
CA GLY A 76 -9.67 -11.04 6.84
C GLY A 76 -8.80 -11.63 7.97
N THR A 77 -9.29 -11.66 9.21
CA THR A 77 -8.50 -12.07 10.39
C THR A 77 -8.28 -13.58 10.52
N SER A 78 -9.03 -14.41 9.78
CA SER A 78 -8.94 -15.89 9.82
C SER A 78 -8.54 -16.54 8.49
N GLY A 79 -8.23 -15.74 7.46
CA GLY A 79 -7.92 -16.24 6.12
C GLY A 79 -6.49 -16.80 5.98
N SER A 80 -6.29 -17.74 5.04
CA SER A 80 -4.96 -18.13 4.58
C SER A 80 -4.26 -16.96 3.90
N LEU A 81 -2.92 -16.93 3.98
CA LEU A 81 -2.11 -15.94 3.28
C LEU A 81 -2.14 -16.21 1.77
N MET A 82 -2.45 -15.17 1.01
CA MET A 82 -2.35 -15.15 -0.44
C MET A 82 -1.02 -14.50 -0.83
N ALA A 83 -0.12 -15.28 -1.44
CA ALA A 83 1.12 -14.75 -1.98
C ALA A 83 0.87 -14.09 -3.34
N VAL A 84 1.24 -12.82 -3.46
CA VAL A 84 1.17 -12.06 -4.71
C VAL A 84 2.59 -11.59 -5.04
N PRO A 85 3.24 -12.15 -6.07
CA PRO A 85 4.47 -11.61 -6.60
C PRO A 85 4.22 -10.18 -7.10
N CYS A 86 5.12 -9.27 -6.78
CA CYS A 86 5.05 -7.89 -7.23
C CYS A 86 6.42 -7.42 -7.72
N ARG A 87 6.43 -6.60 -8.76
CA ARG A 87 7.60 -5.82 -9.19
C ARG A 87 7.58 -4.45 -8.53
N VAL A 88 8.72 -3.99 -8.04
CA VAL A 88 8.89 -2.61 -7.54
C VAL A 88 8.91 -1.67 -8.75
N MET A 89 7.93 -0.77 -8.83
CA MET A 89 7.83 0.17 -9.96
C MET A 89 8.43 1.53 -9.67
N ALA A 90 8.34 1.99 -8.41
CA ALA A 90 8.88 3.27 -7.99
C ALA A 90 9.16 3.25 -6.49
N ILE A 91 10.25 3.90 -6.09
CA ILE A 91 10.57 4.28 -4.71
C ILE A 91 11.08 5.71 -4.80
N SER A 92 10.47 6.64 -4.07
CA SER A 92 10.90 8.03 -4.01
C SER A 92 10.88 8.48 -2.56
N ASP A 93 12.07 8.66 -1.98
CA ASP A 93 12.23 9.23 -0.64
C ASP A 93 11.92 10.74 -0.62
N GLU A 94 12.02 11.42 -1.77
CA GLU A 94 11.66 12.83 -1.93
C GLU A 94 10.13 13.01 -1.90
N ASP A 95 9.42 12.22 -2.72
CA ASP A 95 7.95 12.23 -2.82
C ASP A 95 7.26 11.39 -1.73
N LEU A 96 8.05 10.72 -0.89
CA LEU A 96 7.61 9.79 0.16
C LEU A 96 6.58 8.78 -0.38
N SER A 97 6.95 8.10 -1.47
CA SER A 97 6.07 7.17 -2.16
C SER A 97 6.74 5.87 -2.55
N ILE A 98 5.94 4.81 -2.66
CA ILE A 98 6.35 3.50 -3.16
C ILE A 98 5.24 2.88 -3.99
N CYS A 99 5.60 2.24 -5.09
CA CYS A 99 4.65 1.59 -6.01
C CYS A 99 5.05 0.14 -6.29
N TRP A 100 4.04 -0.73 -6.25
CA TRP A 100 4.14 -2.16 -6.52
C TRP A 100 3.24 -2.50 -7.70
N ARG A 101 3.77 -3.20 -8.71
CA ARG A 101 2.93 -3.84 -9.73
C ARG A 101 2.73 -5.29 -9.35
N GLY A 102 1.50 -5.72 -9.15
CA GLY A 102 1.22 -7.14 -8.95
C GLY A 102 1.42 -7.92 -10.24
N CYS A 103 2.00 -9.12 -10.11
CA CYS A 103 2.22 -10.09 -11.18
C CYS A 103 1.53 -11.41 -10.78
N PRO A 104 0.18 -11.48 -10.80
CA PRO A 104 -0.53 -12.67 -10.33
C PRO A 104 -0.16 -13.90 -11.18
N THR A 105 0.25 -14.99 -10.53
CA THR A 105 0.69 -16.21 -11.22
C THR A 105 -0.39 -16.76 -12.15
N GLY A 106 -0.02 -17.01 -13.41
CA GLY A 106 -0.94 -17.56 -14.42
C GLY A 106 -1.91 -16.54 -15.03
N VAL A 107 -1.80 -15.25 -14.67
CA VAL A 107 -2.60 -14.17 -15.26
C VAL A 107 -1.69 -13.25 -16.07
N PRO A 108 -1.87 -13.14 -17.39
CA PRO A 108 -1.06 -12.24 -18.20
C PRO A 108 -1.42 -10.77 -17.94
N GLU A 109 -0.45 -9.86 -18.08
CA GLU A 109 -0.61 -8.42 -17.77
C GLU A 109 -1.77 -7.77 -18.54
N TRP A 110 -2.00 -8.14 -19.80
CA TRP A 110 -3.10 -7.58 -20.58
C TRP A 110 -4.47 -7.95 -20.00
N ALA A 111 -4.58 -9.07 -19.26
CA ALA A 111 -5.82 -9.53 -18.66
C ALA A 111 -6.09 -8.83 -17.32
N LEU A 112 -5.06 -8.72 -16.47
CA LEU A 112 -5.10 -8.00 -15.20
C LEU A 112 -3.72 -7.40 -14.88
N LEU A 113 -3.67 -6.08 -14.79
CA LEU A 113 -2.50 -5.36 -14.32
C LEU A 113 -2.89 -4.47 -13.12
N PRO A 114 -2.61 -4.92 -11.88
CA PRO A 114 -2.83 -4.13 -10.67
C PRO A 114 -1.56 -3.37 -10.29
N GLU A 115 -1.67 -2.07 -10.03
CA GLU A 115 -0.60 -1.26 -9.45
C GLU A 115 -1.07 -0.64 -8.14
N LYS A 116 -0.36 -0.94 -7.05
CA LYS A 116 -0.59 -0.41 -5.71
C LYS A 116 0.43 0.68 -5.39
N VAL A 117 -0.06 1.87 -5.08
CA VAL A 117 0.73 3.01 -4.63
C VAL A 117 0.46 3.27 -3.16
N GLN A 118 1.52 3.59 -2.42
CA GLN A 118 1.46 4.16 -1.09
C GLN A 118 2.24 5.47 -1.10
N LYS A 119 1.62 6.54 -0.60
CA LYS A 119 2.18 7.89 -0.63
C LYS A 119 1.91 8.61 0.69
N VAL A 120 2.89 9.35 1.18
CA VAL A 120 2.74 10.24 2.33
C VAL A 120 2.92 11.69 1.86
N THR A 121 1.90 12.52 2.06
CA THR A 121 1.93 13.94 1.70
C THR A 121 2.05 14.78 2.97
N ARG A 122 3.04 15.68 3.02
CA ARG A 122 3.25 16.62 4.13
C ARG A 122 2.05 17.55 4.28
N ARG A 123 1.56 17.75 5.52
CA ARG A 123 0.47 18.70 5.86
C ARG A 123 0.90 19.59 7.04
N GLY A 124 2.07 20.20 6.91
CA GLY A 124 2.76 20.91 7.99
C GLY A 124 3.78 20.03 8.69
N ASP A 125 4.31 20.53 9.81
CA ASP A 125 5.48 19.92 10.46
C ASP A 125 5.14 18.68 11.31
N SER A 126 3.91 18.59 11.80
CA SER A 126 3.47 17.53 12.74
C SER A 126 2.29 16.71 12.24
N GLN A 127 1.88 16.91 10.98
CA GLN A 127 0.75 16.19 10.40
C GLN A 127 1.04 15.85 8.94
N CYS A 128 0.56 14.68 8.51
CA CYS A 128 0.63 14.27 7.12
C CYS A 128 -0.64 13.51 6.69
N LEU A 129 -0.77 13.31 5.38
CA LEU A 129 -1.79 12.47 4.76
C LEU A 129 -1.12 11.23 4.20
N TYR A 130 -1.46 10.06 4.74
CA TYR A 130 -1.13 8.79 4.11
C TYR A 130 -2.25 8.37 3.16
N GLN A 131 -1.88 8.01 1.94
CA GLN A 131 -2.78 7.49 0.92
C GLN A 131 -2.27 6.14 0.45
N ILE A 132 -3.18 5.18 0.33
CA ILE A 132 -2.94 3.89 -0.29
C ILE A 132 -4.02 3.62 -1.31
N TYR A 133 -3.61 3.30 -2.52
CA TYR A 133 -4.55 2.96 -3.57
C TYR A 133 -4.01 1.89 -4.50
N GLU A 134 -4.92 1.12 -5.07
CA GLU A 134 -4.62 0.13 -6.09
C GLU A 134 -5.50 0.39 -7.30
N THR A 135 -4.88 0.71 -8.43
CA THR A 135 -5.55 0.88 -9.71
C THR A 135 -5.33 -0.38 -10.53
N GLN A 136 -6.38 -0.85 -11.20
CA GLN A 136 -6.33 -2.06 -12.00
C GLN A 136 -6.75 -1.78 -13.45
N MET A 137 -6.01 -2.36 -14.37
CA MET A 137 -6.26 -2.34 -15.82
C MET A 137 -6.55 -3.76 -16.33
N GLY A 138 -7.30 -3.84 -17.44
CA GLY A 138 -7.56 -5.08 -18.18
C GLY A 138 -8.98 -5.64 -17.97
N PRO A 139 -9.42 -6.57 -18.83
CA PRO A 139 -10.78 -7.11 -18.79
C PRO A 139 -11.12 -7.81 -17.47
N MET A 140 -10.16 -8.49 -16.83
CA MET A 140 -10.41 -9.13 -15.53
C MET A 140 -10.57 -8.11 -14.40
N ALA A 141 -10.08 -6.87 -14.55
CA ALA A 141 -10.28 -5.84 -13.52
C ALA A 141 -11.77 -5.51 -13.31
N TYR A 142 -12.63 -5.64 -14.34
CA TYR A 142 -14.09 -5.51 -14.19
C TYR A 142 -14.67 -6.60 -13.29
N ILE A 143 -14.19 -7.85 -13.44
CA ILE A 143 -14.61 -8.98 -12.62
C ILE A 143 -14.18 -8.77 -11.17
N VAL A 144 -12.92 -8.38 -10.96
CA VAL A 144 -12.39 -8.07 -9.63
C VAL A 144 -13.19 -6.93 -8.99
N LYS A 145 -13.44 -5.84 -9.72
CA LYS A 145 -14.25 -4.70 -9.25
C LYS A 145 -15.62 -5.17 -8.75
N TYR A 146 -16.31 -6.01 -9.52
CA TYR A 146 -17.67 -6.44 -9.19
C TYR A 146 -17.73 -7.37 -7.97
N PHE A 147 -16.83 -8.36 -7.88
CA PHE A 147 -16.89 -9.37 -6.82
C PHE A 147 -16.04 -9.07 -5.58
N LEU A 148 -14.93 -8.35 -5.75
CA LEU A 148 -13.91 -8.13 -4.72
C LEU A 148 -13.65 -6.65 -4.43
N GLY A 149 -14.17 -5.73 -5.24
CA GLY A 149 -13.83 -4.31 -5.15
C GLY A 149 -14.09 -3.69 -3.78
N GLN A 150 -15.24 -4.00 -3.17
CA GLN A 150 -15.56 -3.52 -1.82
C GLN A 150 -14.60 -4.10 -0.76
N LYS A 151 -14.22 -5.38 -0.87
CA LYS A 151 -13.28 -6.01 0.05
C LYS A 151 -11.88 -5.40 -0.05
N GLN A 152 -11.40 -5.15 -1.27
CA GLN A 152 -10.12 -4.49 -1.50
C GLN A 152 -10.11 -3.04 -1.02
N LYS A 153 -11.22 -2.30 -1.21
CA LYS A 153 -11.37 -0.95 -0.66
C LYS A 153 -11.28 -0.95 0.87
N LEU A 154 -12.07 -1.80 1.53
CA LEU A 154 -12.05 -1.93 3.00
C LEU A 154 -10.67 -2.36 3.52
N MET A 155 -9.96 -3.20 2.77
CA MET A 155 -8.58 -3.56 3.10
C MET A 155 -7.64 -2.35 3.04
N ASN A 156 -7.69 -1.53 2.00
CA ASN A 156 -6.86 -0.32 1.89
C ASN A 156 -7.20 0.71 2.97
N GLU A 157 -8.49 0.91 3.29
CA GLU A 157 -8.92 1.75 4.42
C GLU A 157 -8.41 1.21 5.77
N GLY A 158 -8.49 -0.12 5.96
CA GLY A 158 -7.97 -0.78 7.15
C GLY A 158 -6.45 -0.64 7.30
N ILE A 159 -5.70 -0.76 6.21
CA ILE A 159 -4.25 -0.53 6.19
C ILE A 159 -3.92 0.90 6.62
N ALA A 160 -4.60 1.90 6.05
CA ALA A 160 -4.37 3.30 6.40
C ALA A 160 -4.68 3.60 7.87
N LYS A 161 -5.78 3.05 8.38
CA LYS A 161 -6.16 3.17 9.81
C LYS A 161 -5.12 2.51 10.72
N ALA A 162 -4.64 1.32 10.36
CA ALA A 162 -3.69 0.60 11.18
C ALA A 162 -2.32 1.30 11.25
N LEU A 163 -1.85 1.88 10.13
CA LEU A 163 -0.63 2.70 10.11
C LEU A 163 -0.78 3.93 11.01
N LYS A 164 -1.92 4.63 10.93
CA LYS A 164 -2.23 5.77 11.81
C LYS A 164 -2.11 5.36 13.28
N SER A 165 -2.83 4.32 13.69
CA SER A 165 -2.83 3.83 15.07
C SER A 165 -1.43 3.42 15.55
N TYR A 166 -0.62 2.80 14.70
CA TYR A 166 0.75 2.40 15.03
C TYR A 166 1.68 3.61 15.26
N VAL A 167 1.68 4.58 14.34
CA VAL A 167 2.62 5.71 14.40
C VAL A 167 2.25 6.70 15.50
N GLU A 168 0.96 6.90 15.76
CA GLU A 168 0.45 7.77 16.83
C GLU A 168 0.52 7.08 18.19
N GLY A 169 0.18 5.79 18.28
CA GLY A 169 0.25 5.02 19.53
C GLY A 169 1.67 4.85 20.07
N GLY A 170 2.68 4.90 19.20
CA GLY A 170 4.09 4.94 19.59
C GLY A 170 4.58 6.28 20.18
N GLN A 171 3.74 7.33 20.23
CA GLN A 171 4.11 8.63 20.82
C GLN A 171 3.95 8.68 22.36
N GLY A 172 3.53 7.60 23.02
CA GLY A 172 3.33 7.55 24.47
C GLY A 172 4.57 7.27 25.35
N ALA A 173 5.80 7.32 24.81
CA ALA A 173 7.02 6.97 25.56
C ALA A 173 8.14 8.03 25.49
N VAL A 174 7.78 9.31 25.37
CA VAL A 174 8.73 10.42 25.60
C VAL A 174 8.03 11.55 26.36
N ALA A 175 7.92 11.38 27.68
CA ALA A 175 7.75 12.48 28.64
C ALA A 175 8.17 11.97 30.03
N ASP A 176 9.41 12.29 30.39
CA ASP A 176 9.92 12.67 31.73
C ASP A 176 11.33 12.13 31.96
N GLY A 177 12.31 13.02 31.80
CA GLY A 177 13.71 12.71 32.04
C GLY A 177 14.68 13.79 31.58
N ALA A 178 14.49 15.03 32.05
CA ALA A 178 15.56 15.99 32.36
C ALA A 178 14.96 17.24 33.01
#